data_AF-A0A4R4VBB1-F1
#
_entry.id   AF-A0A4R4VBB1-F1
#
_cell.length_a   1.000
_cell.length_b   1.000
_cell.length_c   1.000
_cell.angle_alpha   90.00
_cell.angle_beta   90.00
_cell.angle_gamma   90.00
#
_symmetry.space_group_name_H-M   'P 1'
#
loop_
_entity.id
_entity.type
_entity.pdbx_description
1 polymer ?
#
loop_
_entity_poly.entity_id
_entity_poly.type
_entity_poly.pdbx_seq_one_letter_code
_entity_poly.pdbx_strand_id
1 'polypeptide(L)'
;MMTCEEIRLSMGAHALGALEPDEALEIDDHLATCEACGAELVEFEGVASFLGKVSERDVELVSSPPRQVLDRLLNDRARRNRRGRVLMAVAASAAALVVGGTVWTTVNTASHEDSAAAPAVAGSSRSDQEKGKPELYSDSKPSASRAPVPKASERAVTGRQFPGENTAEGYRATVTAVPGDGGTELSVSVDGVPAGTTARLVVVARDGRRDPAGSWDVRYQDKAVFKSTTSLPMGDIARFELVDEKDKALVRIPVRK
;
A
#
# COMPACT_ATOMS: atom_id res chain seq x y z
N MET A 1 34.63 -2.47 -12.90
CA MET A 1 34.38 -3.79 -13.50
C MET A 1 33.20 -4.37 -12.75
N MET A 2 32.02 -4.31 -13.36
CA MET A 2 30.79 -4.80 -12.75
C MET A 2 30.85 -6.31 -12.53
N THR A 3 30.23 -6.76 -11.45
CA THR A 3 30.06 -8.18 -11.14
C THR A 3 28.95 -8.80 -11.98
N CYS A 4 28.98 -10.12 -12.21
CA CYS A 4 27.90 -10.81 -12.93
C CYS A 4 26.52 -10.61 -12.27
N GLU A 5 26.47 -10.44 -10.95
CA GLU A 5 25.22 -10.20 -10.22
C GLU A 5 24.63 -8.82 -10.56
N GLU A 6 25.46 -7.78 -10.59
CA GLU A 6 25.06 -6.42 -10.97
C GLU A 6 24.60 -6.37 -12.43
N ILE A 7 25.33 -7.02 -13.34
CA ILE A 7 24.96 -7.11 -14.76
C ILE A 7 23.60 -7.78 -14.96
N ARG A 8 23.32 -8.88 -14.25
CA ARG A 8 22.03 -9.59 -14.34
C ARG A 8 20.86 -8.74 -13.91
N LEU A 9 21.05 -7.88 -12.90
CA LEU A 9 19.99 -7.00 -12.42
C LEU A 9 19.65 -5.91 -13.46
N SER A 10 20.66 -5.37 -14.15
CA SER A 10 20.49 -4.33 -15.18
C SER A 10 20.20 -4.89 -16.59
N MET A 11 20.27 -6.20 -16.80
CA MET A 11 20.15 -6.85 -18.11
C MET A 11 18.81 -6.57 -18.81
N GLY A 12 17.70 -6.57 -18.07
CA GLY A 12 16.37 -6.27 -18.62
C GLY A 12 16.25 -4.82 -19.11
N ALA A 13 16.81 -3.87 -18.37
CA ALA A 13 16.85 -2.48 -18.81
C ALA A 13 17.77 -2.33 -20.04
N HIS A 14 18.87 -3.08 -20.11
CA HIS A 14 19.82 -3.04 -21.23
C HIS A 14 19.17 -3.56 -22.51
N ALA A 15 18.50 -4.71 -22.44
CA ALA A 15 17.73 -5.29 -23.54
C ALA A 15 16.61 -4.35 -24.06
N LEU A 16 16.05 -3.51 -23.19
CA LEU A 16 15.03 -2.52 -23.54
C LEU A 16 15.62 -1.16 -23.97
N GLY A 17 16.94 -0.98 -23.94
CA GLY A 17 17.58 0.30 -24.24
C GLY A 17 17.26 1.41 -23.23
N ALA A 18 16.95 1.04 -21.99
CA ALA A 18 16.48 1.93 -20.94
C ALA A 18 17.58 2.39 -19.95
N LEU A 19 18.84 2.07 -20.24
CA LEU A 19 19.99 2.54 -19.46
C LEU A 19 20.54 3.87 -19.95
N GLU A 20 21.27 4.53 -19.05
CA GLU A 20 22.14 5.64 -19.42
C GLU A 20 23.31 5.14 -20.30
N PRO A 21 23.83 5.95 -21.24
CA PRO A 21 24.82 5.48 -22.22
C PRO A 21 26.13 4.97 -21.62
N ASP A 22 26.57 5.53 -20.50
CA ASP A 22 27.76 5.11 -19.76
C ASP A 22 27.56 3.76 -19.06
N GLU A 23 26.42 3.55 -18.41
CA GLU A 23 26.10 2.26 -17.79
C GLU A 23 25.91 1.15 -18.85
N ALA A 24 25.35 1.47 -20.02
CA ALA A 24 25.25 0.53 -21.14
C ALA A 24 26.64 0.06 -21.64
N LEU A 25 27.61 0.98 -21.74
CA LEU A 25 28.99 0.63 -22.13
C LEU A 25 29.68 -0.27 -21.10
N GLU A 26 29.46 -0.03 -19.80
CA GLU A 26 30.00 -0.90 -18.75
C GLU A 26 29.46 -2.33 -18.85
N ILE A 27 28.20 -2.48 -19.28
CA ILE A 27 27.58 -3.78 -19.53
C ILE A 27 28.16 -4.43 -20.80
N ASP A 28 28.27 -3.68 -21.90
CA ASP A 28 28.86 -4.17 -23.16
C ASP A 28 30.28 -4.70 -22.96
N ASP A 29 31.10 -3.98 -22.18
CA ASP A 29 32.46 -4.39 -21.80
C ASP A 29 32.47 -5.71 -21.03
N HIS A 30 31.49 -5.93 -20.13
CA HIS A 30 31.35 -7.21 -19.42
C HIS A 30 30.93 -8.34 -20.37
N LEU A 31 29.93 -8.09 -21.22
CA LEU A 31 29.41 -9.07 -22.17
C LEU A 31 30.47 -9.52 -23.18
N ALA A 32 31.40 -8.65 -23.55
CA ALA A 32 32.55 -8.98 -24.40
C ALA A 32 33.48 -10.04 -23.79
N THR A 33 33.42 -10.27 -22.47
CA THR A 33 34.32 -11.19 -21.75
C THR A 33 33.61 -12.31 -21.00
N CYS A 34 32.27 -12.29 -20.91
CA CYS A 34 31.49 -13.22 -20.10
C CYS A 34 30.39 -13.92 -20.92
N GLU A 35 30.69 -15.13 -21.39
CA GLU A 35 29.76 -15.94 -22.21
C GLU A 35 28.45 -16.28 -21.47
N ALA A 36 28.50 -16.47 -20.15
CA ALA A 36 27.31 -16.78 -19.36
C ALA A 36 26.28 -15.64 -19.37
N CYS A 37 26.74 -14.39 -19.25
CA CYS A 37 25.86 -13.24 -19.32
C CYS A 37 25.40 -12.96 -20.76
N GLY A 38 26.24 -13.23 -21.76
CA GLY A 38 25.85 -13.16 -23.17
C GLY A 38 24.75 -14.16 -23.55
N ALA A 39 24.83 -15.39 -23.05
CA ALA A 39 23.78 -16.39 -23.26
C ALA A 39 22.45 -15.99 -22.60
N GLU A 40 22.51 -15.43 -21.40
CA GLU A 40 21.34 -14.94 -20.67
C GLU A 40 20.68 -13.74 -21.39
N LEU A 41 21.46 -12.85 -21.98
CA LEU A 41 20.93 -11.73 -22.76
C LEU A 41 20.11 -12.20 -23.97
N VAL A 42 20.54 -13.25 -24.66
CA VAL A 42 19.79 -13.86 -25.78
C VAL A 42 18.43 -14.40 -25.32
N GLU A 43 18.33 -14.93 -24.10
CA GLU A 43 17.03 -15.36 -23.54
C GLU A 43 16.08 -14.17 -23.33
N PHE A 44 16.61 -13.00 -22.94
CA PHE A 44 15.83 -11.78 -22.76
C PHE A 44 15.36 -11.14 -24.06
N GLU A 45 16.13 -11.26 -25.16
CA GLU A 45 15.74 -10.71 -26.47
C GLU A 45 14.37 -11.21 -26.94
N GLY A 46 14.02 -12.46 -26.60
CA GLY A 46 12.70 -13.02 -26.87
C GLY A 46 11.58 -12.23 -26.19
N VAL A 47 11.71 -11.94 -24.89
CA VAL A 47 10.72 -11.16 -24.12
C VAL A 47 10.72 -9.70 -24.55
N ALA A 48 11.90 -9.10 -24.74
CA ALA A 48 12.04 -7.72 -25.20
C ALA A 48 11.35 -7.50 -26.56
N SER A 49 11.44 -8.48 -27.47
CA SER A 49 10.75 -8.45 -28.77
C SER A 49 9.22 -8.45 -28.64
N PHE A 50 8.65 -9.10 -27.62
CA PHE A 50 7.21 -9.02 -27.34
C PHE A 50 6.83 -7.67 -26.72
N LEU A 51 7.65 -7.15 -25.81
CA LEU A 51 7.43 -5.83 -25.20
C LEU A 51 7.50 -4.70 -26.24
N GLY A 52 8.34 -4.83 -27.28
CA GLY A 52 8.38 -3.90 -28.41
C GLY A 52 7.10 -3.81 -29.24
N LYS A 53 6.14 -4.74 -29.06
CA LYS A 53 4.82 -4.68 -29.71
C LYS A 53 3.81 -3.84 -28.93
N VAL A 54 4.11 -3.50 -27.67
CA VAL A 54 3.23 -2.69 -26.82
C VAL A 54 3.32 -1.23 -27.27
N SER A 55 2.21 -0.66 -27.70
CA SER A 55 2.14 0.75 -28.04
C SER A 55 1.92 1.61 -26.80
N GLU A 56 2.27 2.90 -26.90
CA GLU A 56 1.98 3.88 -25.85
C GLU A 56 0.48 3.90 -25.46
N ARG A 57 -0.42 3.72 -26.43
CA ARG A 57 -1.87 3.62 -26.17
C ARG A 57 -2.23 2.39 -25.34
N ASP A 58 -1.55 1.27 -25.54
CA ASP A 58 -1.80 0.05 -24.76
C ASP A 58 -1.39 0.26 -23.30
N VAL A 59 -0.28 0.98 -23.08
CA VAL A 59 0.17 1.37 -21.73
C VAL A 59 -0.82 2.33 -21.06
N GLU A 60 -1.30 3.34 -21.78
CA GLU A 60 -2.29 4.30 -21.26
C GLU A 60 -3.60 3.61 -20.86
N LEU A 61 -4.06 2.66 -21.67
CA LEU A 61 -5.29 1.90 -21.40
C LEU A 61 -5.20 1.05 -20.14
N VAL A 62 -4.05 0.41 -19.89
CA VAL A 62 -3.83 -0.42 -18.69
C VAL A 62 -3.55 0.44 -17.45
N SER A 63 -2.85 1.57 -17.62
CA SER A 63 -2.46 2.46 -16.52
C SER A 63 -3.61 3.32 -16.00
N SER A 64 -4.65 3.54 -16.82
CA SER A 64 -5.84 4.29 -16.40
C SER A 64 -6.74 3.43 -15.49
N PRO A 65 -7.08 3.89 -14.28
CA PRO A 65 -8.03 3.18 -13.43
C PRO A 65 -9.38 3.04 -14.14
N PRO A 66 -10.11 1.93 -13.97
CA PRO A 66 -11.46 1.80 -14.52
C PRO A 66 -12.32 2.98 -14.04
N ARG A 67 -13.00 3.65 -14.99
CA ARG A 67 -13.74 4.91 -14.74
C ARG A 67 -14.72 4.80 -13.57
N GLN A 68 -15.32 3.62 -13.37
CA GLN A 68 -16.25 3.35 -12.28
C GLN A 68 -15.61 3.53 -10.88
N VAL A 69 -14.33 3.17 -10.73
CA VAL A 69 -13.59 3.34 -9.46
C VAL A 69 -13.28 4.82 -9.23
N LEU A 70 -12.82 5.52 -10.26
CA LEU A 70 -12.56 6.96 -10.18
C LEU A 70 -13.85 7.73 -9.84
N ASP A 71 -14.94 7.45 -10.56
CA ASP A 71 -16.25 8.09 -10.33
C ASP A 71 -16.77 7.82 -8.93
N ARG A 72 -16.60 6.60 -8.41
CA ARG A 72 -16.99 6.26 -7.04
C ARG A 72 -16.20 7.08 -6.02
N LEU A 73 -14.87 7.20 -6.18
CA LEU A 73 -14.03 7.97 -5.27
C LEU A 73 -14.34 9.48 -5.33
N LEU A 74 -14.58 10.02 -6.52
CA LEU A 74 -14.97 11.41 -6.71
C LEU A 74 -16.35 11.69 -6.09
N ASN A 75 -17.33 10.79 -6.29
CA ASN A 75 -18.66 10.91 -5.71
C ASN A 75 -18.63 10.79 -4.18
N ASP A 76 -17.84 9.87 -3.63
CA ASP A 76 -17.70 9.71 -2.18
C ASP A 76 -17.07 10.96 -1.55
N ARG A 77 -16.06 11.56 -2.20
CA ARG A 77 -15.47 12.83 -1.76
C ARG A 77 -16.46 13.98 -1.86
N ALA A 78 -17.20 14.09 -2.96
CA ALA A 78 -18.23 15.11 -3.15
C ALA A 78 -19.34 15.00 -2.09
N ARG A 79 -19.79 13.78 -1.78
CA ARG A 79 -20.81 13.51 -0.76
C ARG A 79 -20.33 13.90 0.63
N ARG A 80 -19.08 13.60 0.99
CA ARG A 80 -18.48 13.98 2.27
C ARG A 80 -18.39 15.51 2.43
N ASN A 81 -17.97 16.21 1.38
CA ASN A 81 -17.89 17.68 1.39
C ASN A 81 -19.28 18.34 1.50
N ARG A 82 -20.28 17.84 0.76
CA ARG A 82 -21.66 18.33 0.87
C ARG A 82 -22.21 18.13 2.28
N ARG A 83 -21.98 16.96 2.89
CA ARG A 83 -22.39 16.69 4.28
C ARG A 83 -21.73 17.65 5.28
N GLY A 84 -20.43 17.89 5.16
CA GLY A 84 -19.73 18.85 6.02
C GLY A 84 -20.28 20.27 5.90
N ARG A 85 -20.54 20.74 4.68
CA ARG A 85 -21.14 22.07 4.44
C ARG A 85 -22.55 22.19 5.03
N VAL A 86 -23.38 21.16 4.90
CA VAL A 86 -24.73 21.14 5.47
C VAL A 86 -24.65 21.18 7.00
N LEU A 87 -23.79 20.37 7.62
CA LEU A 87 -23.60 20.39 9.07
C LEU A 87 -23.11 21.75 9.59
N MET A 88 -22.17 22.39 8.88
CA MET A 88 -21.72 23.74 9.23
C MET A 88 -22.83 24.79 9.09
N ALA A 89 -23.67 24.71 8.06
CA ALA A 89 -24.82 25.60 7.91
C ALA A 89 -25.86 25.43 9.02
N VAL A 90 -26.13 24.19 9.45
CA VAL A 90 -27.02 23.88 10.59
C VAL A 90 -26.43 24.43 11.89
N ALA A 91 -25.13 24.24 12.13
CA ALA A 91 -24.46 24.78 13.33
C ALA A 91 -24.50 26.32 13.35
N ALA A 92 -24.22 26.97 12.21
CA ALA A 92 -24.27 28.43 12.09
C ALA A 92 -25.68 28.99 12.33
N SER A 93 -26.72 28.32 11.81
CA SER A 93 -28.11 28.73 12.03
C SER A 93 -28.56 28.54 13.49
N ALA A 94 -28.14 27.47 14.17
CA ALA A 94 -28.38 27.30 15.60
C ALA A 94 -27.69 28.40 16.44
N ALA A 95 -26.45 28.76 16.11
CA ALA A 95 -25.74 29.85 16.78
C ALA A 95 -26.44 31.22 16.57
N ALA A 96 -26.95 31.48 15.38
CA ALA A 96 -27.71 32.70 15.10
C ALA A 96 -29.02 32.78 15.91
N LEU A 97 -29.70 31.66 16.15
CA LEU A 97 -30.90 31.62 17.01
C LEU A 97 -30.57 31.89 18.49
N VAL A 98 -29.42 31.40 18.98
CA VAL A 98 -28.98 31.68 20.36
C VAL A 98 -28.62 33.16 20.53
N VAL A 99 -27.85 33.73 19.60
CA VAL A 99 -27.47 35.16 19.64
C VAL A 99 -28.67 36.07 19.41
N GLY A 100 -29.57 35.72 18.48
CA GLY A 100 -30.81 36.45 18.25
C GLY A 100 -31.76 36.39 19.46
N GLY A 101 -31.83 35.24 20.13
CA GLY A 101 -32.61 35.04 21.35
C GLY A 101 -32.09 35.87 22.53
N THR A 102 -30.76 35.91 22.74
CA THR A 102 -30.17 36.73 23.83
C THR A 102 -30.35 38.23 23.58
N VAL A 103 -30.22 38.69 22.33
CA VAL A 103 -30.52 40.09 21.97
C VAL A 103 -32.00 40.41 22.18
N TRP A 104 -32.93 39.54 21.78
CA TRP A 104 -34.36 39.79 21.98
C TRP A 104 -34.74 39.87 23.47
N THR A 105 -34.12 39.03 24.32
CA THR A 105 -34.40 39.07 25.77
C THR A 105 -33.92 40.36 26.43
N THR A 106 -32.81 40.96 25.98
CA THR A 106 -32.30 42.20 26.60
C THR A 106 -33.07 43.45 26.18
N VAL A 107 -33.65 43.49 24.97
CA VAL A 107 -34.52 44.61 24.55
C VAL A 107 -35.91 44.53 25.17
N ASN A 108 -36.41 43.32 25.48
CA ASN A 108 -37.74 43.14 26.06
C ASN A 108 -37.76 43.23 27.60
N THR A 109 -36.59 43.29 28.26
CA THR A 109 -36.45 43.58 29.70
C THR A 109 -36.13 45.05 29.99
N ALA A 110 -36.39 45.97 29.07
CA ALA A 110 -36.37 47.41 29.32
C ALA A 110 -37.60 47.84 30.13
N SER A 111 -37.71 47.35 31.37
CA SER A 111 -38.59 47.83 32.44
C SER A 111 -38.15 47.16 33.75
N HIS A 112 -36.97 47.50 34.25
CA HIS A 112 -36.64 47.56 35.69
C HIS A 112 -35.17 48.01 35.84
N GLU A 113 -34.99 49.26 36.26
CA GLU A 113 -33.73 49.76 36.82
C GLU A 113 -33.45 49.06 38.16
N ASP A 114 -32.25 48.50 38.35
CA ASP A 114 -31.30 49.01 39.34
C ASP A 114 -29.93 48.26 39.33
N SER A 115 -28.88 49.05 39.14
CA SER A 115 -27.59 49.15 39.85
C SER A 115 -26.67 47.95 40.18
N ALA A 116 -25.38 48.25 39.92
CA ALA A 116 -24.13 47.81 40.57
C ALA A 116 -23.43 46.49 40.14
N ALA A 117 -22.30 46.61 39.43
CA ALA A 117 -20.94 46.69 40.03
C ALA A 117 -19.83 46.44 38.98
N ALA A 118 -18.74 47.21 39.07
CA ALA A 118 -17.54 47.13 38.22
C ALA A 118 -16.68 45.87 38.51
N PRO A 119 -15.69 45.55 37.65
CA PRO A 119 -14.36 46.09 37.92
C PRO A 119 -13.62 46.61 36.69
N ALA A 120 -12.45 47.17 37.00
CA ALA A 120 -11.66 48.09 36.21
C ALA A 120 -10.48 47.44 35.47
N VAL A 121 -9.91 48.29 34.63
CA VAL A 121 -8.54 48.38 34.10
C VAL A 121 -8.07 47.41 33.00
N ALA A 122 -7.90 48.05 31.85
CA ALA A 122 -7.17 47.64 30.67
C ALA A 122 -5.65 47.49 30.92
N GLY A 123 -5.03 46.65 30.10
CA GLY A 123 -3.60 46.70 29.78
C GLY A 123 -3.46 46.67 28.26
N SER A 124 -2.96 47.76 27.72
CA SER A 124 -2.93 48.11 26.30
C SER A 124 -1.63 47.66 25.62
N SER A 125 -1.71 47.52 24.29
CA SER A 125 -0.73 47.97 23.30
C SER A 125 0.44 47.09 22.85
N ARG A 126 0.50 47.00 21.49
CA ARG A 126 1.67 47.08 20.59
C ARG A 126 2.66 45.91 20.65
N SER A 127 3.39 45.54 19.61
CA SER A 127 3.47 45.77 18.15
C SER A 127 4.41 44.65 17.69
N ASP A 128 4.41 44.30 16.40
CA ASP A 128 5.62 44.31 15.57
C ASP A 128 5.46 43.41 14.34
N GLN A 129 5.38 44.12 13.23
CA GLN A 129 5.64 43.68 11.88
C GLN A 129 7.16 43.74 11.70
N GLU A 130 7.82 42.58 11.56
CA GLU A 130 9.18 42.54 11.01
C GLU A 130 9.19 41.77 9.69
N LYS A 131 9.82 42.43 8.72
CA LYS A 131 9.86 42.17 7.30
C LYS A 131 11.20 41.48 7.01
N GLY A 132 11.19 40.31 6.38
CA GLY A 132 12.41 39.63 5.93
C GLY A 132 12.14 38.77 4.70
N LYS A 133 12.72 39.17 3.57
CA LYS A 133 12.89 38.47 2.28
C LYS A 133 14.35 38.75 1.88
N PRO A 134 15.05 38.08 0.94
CA PRO A 134 14.80 36.87 0.12
C PRO A 134 16.02 35.89 0.15
N GLU A 135 16.23 35.08 -0.91
CA GLU A 135 17.38 34.22 -1.32
C GLU A 135 16.95 32.74 -1.42
N LEU A 136 16.70 32.09 -2.58
CA LEU A 136 17.38 31.90 -3.88
C LEU A 136 18.72 31.13 -3.82
N TYR A 137 18.71 29.93 -4.45
CA TYR A 137 19.79 29.01 -4.80
C TYR A 137 20.47 28.27 -3.62
N SER A 138 20.96 27.03 -3.70
CA SER A 138 21.25 26.12 -4.81
C SER A 138 21.44 24.70 -4.27
N ASP A 139 21.19 23.72 -5.13
CA ASP A 139 22.00 22.52 -5.38
C ASP A 139 22.44 21.50 -4.31
N SER A 140 22.51 20.26 -4.84
CA SER A 140 23.42 19.17 -4.50
C SER A 140 22.98 18.07 -3.51
N LYS A 141 22.48 17.00 -4.15
CA LYS A 141 23.08 15.65 -4.20
C LYS A 141 22.53 14.57 -3.24
N PRO A 142 22.29 13.32 -3.73
CA PRO A 142 21.87 12.19 -2.91
C PRO A 142 23.06 11.60 -2.14
N SER A 143 22.88 11.39 -0.85
CA SER A 143 23.84 10.66 -0.02
C SER A 143 23.29 9.28 0.29
N ALA A 144 23.83 8.29 -0.41
CA ALA A 144 23.80 6.91 0.01
C ALA A 144 24.47 6.78 1.38
N SER A 145 23.80 6.13 2.33
CA SER A 145 24.48 5.50 3.46
C SER A 145 23.94 4.10 3.66
N ARG A 146 24.70 3.17 3.09
CA ARG A 146 24.74 1.76 3.40
C ARG A 146 25.06 1.60 4.89
N ALA A 147 24.15 0.98 5.63
CA ALA A 147 24.41 0.41 6.95
C ALA A 147 23.74 -0.98 7.01
N PRO A 148 24.31 -1.91 7.78
CA PRO A 148 24.64 -3.26 7.33
C PRO A 148 23.49 -4.26 7.43
N VAL A 149 23.52 -5.27 6.57
CA VAL A 149 22.79 -6.53 6.74
C VAL A 149 23.29 -7.20 8.02
N PRO A 150 22.50 -7.35 9.10
CA PRO A 150 22.87 -8.29 10.13
C PRO A 150 22.62 -9.71 9.60
N LYS A 151 23.73 -10.46 9.42
CA LYS A 151 23.67 -11.91 9.33
C LYS A 151 22.91 -12.46 10.53
N ALA A 152 22.09 -13.47 10.23
CA ALA A 152 21.45 -14.40 11.13
C ALA A 152 21.92 -14.36 12.59
N SER A 153 20.98 -14.06 13.48
CA SER A 153 20.86 -14.81 14.72
C SER A 153 19.43 -15.31 14.82
N GLU A 154 19.30 -16.63 14.87
CA GLU A 154 18.09 -17.35 15.20
C GLU A 154 17.44 -16.77 16.45
N ARG A 155 16.42 -15.94 16.26
CA ARG A 155 15.24 -16.02 17.10
C ARG A 155 14.11 -16.48 16.20
N ALA A 156 13.92 -17.79 16.17
CA ALA A 156 12.69 -18.39 15.72
C ALA A 156 11.55 -17.84 16.60
N VAL A 157 10.97 -16.71 16.20
CA VAL A 157 9.56 -16.50 16.42
C VAL A 157 8.89 -17.45 15.43
N THR A 158 8.69 -18.70 15.85
CA THR A 158 7.88 -19.64 15.07
C THR A 158 6.54 -18.98 14.83
N GLY A 159 6.28 -18.58 13.58
CA GLY A 159 5.00 -18.02 13.18
C GLY A 159 3.86 -18.95 13.60
N ARG A 160 2.71 -18.37 13.93
CA ARG A 160 1.54 -19.17 14.30
C ARG A 160 1.07 -19.93 13.08
N GLN A 161 0.96 -21.24 13.21
CA GLN A 161 0.48 -22.12 12.14
C GLN A 161 -1.04 -22.29 12.22
N PHE A 162 -1.67 -22.27 11.06
CA PHE A 162 -3.10 -22.46 10.86
C PHE A 162 -3.29 -23.56 9.81
N PRO A 163 -3.53 -24.80 10.25
CA PRO A 163 -3.89 -25.88 9.33
C PRO A 163 -5.36 -25.76 8.93
N GLY A 164 -5.66 -26.11 7.68
CA GLY A 164 -7.03 -26.34 7.24
C GLY A 164 -7.08 -27.40 6.14
N GLU A 165 -8.28 -27.94 5.96
CA GLU A 165 -8.52 -29.06 5.08
C GLU A 165 -9.87 -28.91 4.37
N ASN A 166 -9.96 -29.51 3.19
CA ASN A 166 -11.18 -29.73 2.44
C ASN A 166 -11.35 -31.24 2.26
N THR A 167 -12.12 -31.85 3.15
CA THR A 167 -12.28 -33.31 3.23
C THR A 167 -12.98 -33.90 2.00
N ALA A 168 -13.82 -33.13 1.32
CA ALA A 168 -14.54 -33.59 0.13
C ALA A 168 -13.59 -33.85 -1.06
N GLU A 169 -12.52 -33.06 -1.15
CA GLU A 169 -11.58 -33.10 -2.27
C GLU A 169 -10.18 -33.59 -1.83
N GLY A 170 -9.96 -33.80 -0.54
CA GLY A 170 -8.70 -34.28 0.02
C GLY A 170 -7.58 -33.23 0.10
N TYR A 171 -7.91 -31.94 -0.09
CA TYR A 171 -6.93 -30.86 -0.09
C TYR A 171 -6.59 -30.43 1.34
N ARG A 172 -5.31 -30.21 1.61
CA ARG A 172 -4.81 -29.63 2.87
C ARG A 172 -3.95 -28.42 2.59
N ALA A 173 -4.00 -27.45 3.49
CA ALA A 173 -3.13 -26.30 3.46
C ALA A 173 -2.77 -25.85 4.87
N THR A 174 -1.52 -25.44 5.06
CA THR A 174 -1.04 -24.85 6.33
C THR A 174 -0.52 -23.46 6.05
N VAL A 175 -1.12 -22.46 6.71
CA VAL A 175 -0.66 -21.07 6.66
C VAL A 175 0.12 -20.77 7.94
N THR A 176 1.38 -20.40 7.81
CA THR A 176 2.22 -19.89 8.89
C THR A 176 2.20 -18.37 8.83
N ALA A 177 1.80 -17.71 9.90
CA ALA A 177 1.72 -16.26 9.99
C ALA A 177 2.70 -15.71 11.03
N VAL A 178 3.50 -14.73 10.63
CA VAL A 178 4.45 -14.03 11.49
C VAL A 178 4.06 -12.54 11.51
N PRO A 179 3.87 -11.92 12.69
CA PRO A 179 3.70 -10.47 12.77
C PRO A 179 4.94 -9.75 12.24
N GLY A 180 4.75 -8.78 11.35
CA GLY A 180 5.83 -7.95 10.80
C GLY A 180 5.59 -6.46 11.03
N ASP A 181 6.62 -5.65 10.74
CA ASP A 181 6.57 -4.19 10.85
C ASP A 181 5.65 -3.61 9.76
N GLY A 182 4.35 -3.53 10.05
CA GLY A 182 3.33 -3.01 9.14
C GLY A 182 2.32 -4.03 8.61
N GLY A 183 2.29 -5.26 9.15
CA GLY A 183 1.33 -6.26 8.72
C GLY A 183 1.64 -7.67 9.22
N THR A 184 1.39 -8.65 8.36
CA THR A 184 1.64 -10.07 8.65
C THR A 184 2.34 -10.72 7.47
N GLU A 185 3.48 -11.36 7.72
CA GLU A 185 4.15 -12.23 6.76
C GLU A 185 3.50 -13.61 6.79
N LEU A 186 3.21 -14.16 5.61
CA LEU A 186 2.47 -15.40 5.41
C LEU A 186 3.31 -16.37 4.60
N SER A 187 3.39 -17.60 5.07
CA SER A 187 3.99 -18.73 4.36
C SER A 187 2.96 -19.84 4.23
N VAL A 188 2.69 -20.31 3.02
CA VAL A 188 1.64 -21.29 2.73
C VAL A 188 2.26 -22.55 2.15
N SER A 189 1.97 -23.69 2.77
CA SER A 189 2.21 -25.01 2.20
C SER A 189 0.87 -25.67 1.86
N VAL A 190 0.82 -26.37 0.74
CA VAL A 190 -0.37 -27.08 0.27
C VAL A 190 -0.03 -28.54 0.03
N ASP A 191 -1.03 -29.41 0.18
CA ASP A 191 -0.94 -30.85 -0.02
C ASP A 191 -2.24 -31.36 -0.65
N GLY A 192 -2.14 -32.30 -1.60
CA GLY A 192 -3.28 -32.88 -2.32
C GLY A 192 -3.92 -32.00 -3.41
N VAL A 193 -3.62 -30.70 -3.51
CA VAL A 193 -4.11 -29.82 -4.59
C VAL A 193 -3.42 -30.21 -5.92
N PRO A 194 -4.12 -30.35 -7.06
CA PRO A 194 -3.48 -30.74 -8.31
C PRO A 194 -2.34 -29.79 -8.72
N ALA A 195 -1.18 -30.36 -9.06
CA ALA A 195 -0.04 -29.59 -9.55
C ALA A 195 -0.40 -28.85 -10.84
N GLY A 196 0.08 -27.61 -10.98
CA GLY A 196 -0.29 -26.72 -12.09
C GLY A 196 -1.59 -25.94 -11.87
N THR A 197 -2.30 -26.15 -10.77
CA THR A 197 -3.41 -25.28 -10.37
C THR A 197 -2.86 -23.91 -9.95
N THR A 198 -3.34 -22.83 -10.55
CA THR A 198 -3.08 -21.47 -10.07
C THR A 198 -3.93 -21.19 -8.84
N ALA A 199 -3.29 -21.20 -7.67
CA ALA A 199 -3.91 -20.93 -6.37
C ALA A 199 -3.67 -19.47 -5.95
N ARG A 200 -4.66 -18.87 -5.32
CA ARG A 200 -4.61 -17.52 -4.77
C ARG A 200 -4.92 -17.53 -3.29
N LEU A 201 -4.11 -16.86 -2.50
CA LEU A 201 -4.36 -16.64 -1.08
C LEU A 201 -5.21 -15.39 -0.89
N VAL A 202 -6.33 -15.53 -0.21
CA VAL A 202 -7.19 -14.42 0.20
C VAL A 202 -7.25 -14.38 1.72
N VAL A 203 -6.79 -13.27 2.29
CA VAL A 203 -6.89 -13.00 3.72
C VAL A 203 -8.22 -12.31 3.97
N VAL A 204 -9.05 -12.87 4.85
CA VAL A 204 -10.34 -12.26 5.19
C VAL A 204 -10.25 -11.67 6.59
N ALA A 205 -10.46 -10.36 6.67
CA ALA A 205 -10.47 -9.62 7.92
C ALA A 205 -11.77 -9.87 8.71
N ARG A 206 -11.75 -9.56 10.01
CA ARG A 206 -12.90 -9.68 10.91
C ARG A 206 -14.07 -8.77 10.56
N ASP A 207 -13.81 -7.67 9.85
CA ASP A 207 -14.83 -6.77 9.29
C ASP A 207 -15.47 -7.33 7.99
N GLY A 208 -15.03 -8.51 7.52
CA GLY A 208 -15.51 -9.16 6.30
C GLY A 208 -14.80 -8.72 5.02
N ARG A 209 -13.89 -7.74 5.09
CA ARG A 209 -13.09 -7.30 3.94
C ARG A 209 -12.15 -8.43 3.49
N ARG A 210 -12.03 -8.58 2.18
CA ARG A 210 -11.18 -9.57 1.52
C ARG A 210 -9.95 -8.85 0.98
N ASP A 211 -8.77 -9.33 1.34
CA ASP A 211 -7.46 -8.82 0.91
C ASP A 211 -6.71 -9.92 0.15
N PRO A 212 -6.60 -9.83 -1.19
CA PRO A 212 -5.83 -10.78 -1.97
C PRO A 212 -4.33 -10.67 -1.65
N ALA A 213 -3.76 -11.71 -1.05
CA ALA A 213 -2.35 -11.77 -0.65
C ALA A 213 -1.50 -12.53 -1.69
N GLY A 214 -1.80 -12.40 -2.98
CA GLY A 214 -1.01 -12.98 -4.07
C GLY A 214 -1.46 -14.37 -4.56
N SER A 215 -0.80 -14.82 -5.63
CA SER A 215 -1.17 -16.01 -6.41
C SER A 215 0.10 -16.76 -6.83
N TRP A 216 0.01 -18.09 -6.94
CA TRP A 216 1.10 -18.94 -7.41
C TRP A 216 0.57 -20.22 -8.06
N ASP A 217 1.39 -20.85 -8.89
CA ASP A 217 1.10 -22.19 -9.41
C ASP A 217 1.55 -23.25 -8.41
N VAL A 218 0.66 -24.17 -8.06
CA VAL A 218 0.96 -25.27 -7.14
C VAL A 218 2.02 -26.19 -7.76
N ARG A 219 3.18 -26.26 -7.11
CA ARG A 219 4.30 -27.14 -7.46
C ARG A 219 4.78 -27.84 -6.19
N TYR A 220 5.14 -29.12 -6.31
CA TYR A 220 5.58 -29.95 -5.17
C TYR A 220 7.10 -30.21 -5.15
N GLN A 221 7.84 -29.65 -6.10
CA GLN A 221 9.30 -29.76 -6.13
C GLN A 221 9.90 -28.97 -4.95
N ASP A 222 10.94 -29.51 -4.32
CA ASP A 222 11.74 -28.88 -3.25
C ASP A 222 10.96 -28.32 -2.05
N LYS A 223 9.83 -28.94 -1.69
CA LYS A 223 8.95 -28.46 -0.60
C LYS A 223 8.52 -26.99 -0.79
N ALA A 224 8.17 -26.61 -2.01
CA ALA A 224 7.79 -25.24 -2.34
C ALA A 224 6.77 -24.67 -1.33
N VAL A 225 7.15 -23.56 -0.69
CA VAL A 225 6.30 -22.78 0.19
C VAL A 225 6.05 -21.45 -0.49
N PHE A 226 4.78 -21.09 -0.65
CA PHE A 226 4.41 -19.77 -1.15
C PHE A 226 4.58 -18.74 -0.03
N LYS A 227 5.35 -17.68 -0.29
CA LYS A 227 5.56 -16.57 0.66
C LYS A 227 4.83 -15.33 0.19
N SER A 228 4.21 -14.62 1.12
CA SER A 228 3.50 -13.37 0.85
C SER A 228 3.41 -12.49 2.10
N THR A 229 2.97 -11.25 1.92
CA THR A 229 2.69 -10.30 3.00
C THR A 229 1.30 -9.71 2.84
N THR A 230 0.64 -9.41 3.96
CA THR A 230 -0.60 -8.62 4.00
C THR A 230 -0.40 -7.44 4.94
N SER A 231 -1.05 -6.31 4.62
CA SER A 231 -1.10 -5.13 5.51
C SER A 231 -2.00 -5.35 6.73
N LEU A 232 -2.78 -6.44 6.75
CA LEU A 232 -3.65 -6.76 7.88
C LEU A 232 -2.82 -7.19 9.10
N PRO A 233 -3.03 -6.57 10.28
CA PRO A 233 -2.49 -7.07 11.52
C PRO A 233 -3.03 -8.47 11.81
N MET A 234 -2.18 -9.34 12.34
CA MET A 234 -2.54 -10.74 12.61
C MET A 234 -3.79 -10.88 13.50
N GLY A 235 -4.03 -9.93 14.43
CA GLY A 235 -5.21 -9.90 15.30
C GLY A 235 -6.54 -9.62 14.58
N ASP A 236 -6.47 -8.99 13.41
CA ASP A 236 -7.63 -8.58 12.60
C ASP A 236 -8.02 -9.63 11.56
N ILE A 237 -7.21 -10.68 11.39
CA ILE A 237 -7.49 -11.78 10.47
C ILE A 237 -8.56 -12.71 11.06
N ALA A 238 -9.60 -12.99 10.29
CA ALA A 238 -10.66 -13.93 10.65
C ALA A 238 -10.42 -15.33 10.08
N ARG A 239 -9.93 -15.41 8.84
CA ARG A 239 -9.63 -16.68 8.14
C ARG A 239 -8.77 -16.44 6.91
N PHE A 240 -8.15 -17.49 6.44
CA PHE A 240 -7.50 -17.57 5.14
C PHE A 240 -8.34 -18.42 4.20
N GLU A 241 -8.44 -18.02 2.94
CA GLU A 241 -9.07 -18.79 1.87
C GLU A 241 -8.04 -19.00 0.76
N LEU A 242 -7.81 -20.25 0.39
CA LEU A 242 -7.14 -20.59 -0.85
C LEU A 242 -8.22 -20.79 -1.90
N VAL A 243 -8.15 -20.04 -2.99
CA VAL A 243 -9.08 -20.13 -4.11
C VAL A 243 -8.33 -20.43 -5.41
N ASP A 244 -9.01 -21.01 -6.39
CA ASP A 244 -8.46 -21.15 -7.74
C ASP A 244 -8.64 -19.87 -8.56
N GLU A 245 -8.24 -19.91 -9.83
CA GLU A 245 -8.38 -18.78 -10.77
C GLU A 245 -9.85 -18.33 -10.95
N LYS A 246 -10.82 -19.24 -10.77
CA LYS A 246 -12.26 -19.01 -10.89
C LYS A 246 -12.92 -18.61 -9.57
N ASP A 247 -12.13 -18.26 -8.55
CA ASP A 247 -12.56 -17.98 -7.18
C ASP A 247 -13.30 -19.14 -6.49
N LYS A 248 -13.14 -20.39 -6.98
CA LYS A 248 -13.63 -21.59 -6.27
C LYS A 248 -12.73 -21.83 -5.06
N ALA A 249 -13.34 -21.98 -3.89
CA ALA A 249 -12.59 -22.27 -2.66
C ALA A 249 -11.96 -23.68 -2.72
N LEU A 250 -10.63 -23.73 -2.64
CA LEU A 250 -9.84 -24.95 -2.53
C LEU A 250 -9.76 -25.39 -1.06
N VAL A 251 -9.33 -24.50 -0.17
CA VAL A 251 -9.23 -24.75 1.29
C VAL A 251 -9.64 -23.49 2.04
N ARG A 252 -10.40 -23.66 3.14
CA ARG A 252 -10.77 -22.57 4.06
C ARG A 252 -10.16 -22.84 5.43
N ILE A 253 -9.40 -21.87 5.94
CA ILE A 253 -8.59 -22.02 7.14
C ILE A 253 -9.04 -20.96 8.17
N PRO A 254 -9.88 -21.31 9.15
CA PRO A 254 -10.31 -20.35 10.17
C PRO A 254 -9.18 -20.01 11.14
N VAL A 255 -9.02 -18.72 11.47
CA VAL A 255 -8.15 -18.28 12.56
C VAL A 255 -8.94 -18.43 13.86
N ARG A 256 -8.78 -19.58 14.53
CA ARG A 256 -9.35 -19.79 15.87
C ARG A 256 -8.57 -18.93 16.88
N LYS A 257 -9.30 -18.32 17.83
CA LYS A 257 -8.71 -17.48 18.89
C LYS A 257 -7.81 -18.30 19.81
#